data_AF-A0A3S4KJD2-F1
#
_entry.id   AF-A0A3S4KJD2-F1
#
_cell.length_a   1.000
_cell.length_b   1.000
_cell.length_c   1.000
_cell.angle_alpha   90.00
_cell.angle_beta   90.00
_cell.angle_gamma   90.00
#
_symmetry.space_group_name_H-M   'P 1'
#
loop_
_entity.id
_entity.type
_entity.pdbx_description
1 polymer ?
#
loop_
_entity_poly.entity_id
_entity_poly.type
_entity_poly.pdbx_seq_one_letter_code
_entity_poly.pdbx_strand_id
1 'polypeptide(L)'
;MSIPKENSAPVAKSASAKKMLMGDLMQTVGILPILILIVAVFGFIAPNFFTESNLLNITRQASINIVLAAGMTFIILTGGIDLSVGSILGTTAVAAMVVSLIPEFALLSIPAALMLGLLLGLFNGALVAFAGLPPFIVTLGTYTALRGAAYLLADGTTVINSDISFEWIGNDYLGPVPWLVVIALAVIAMCWFILRRTTLGVHIYAVGGNMQAARLTGIKVWLVLLFVYGMSGLLSGLGGVMSASRLYSANGNLGVGYELDAIAAVILGGTSFVGGIGTITGTLVGALIIATLNNGMTLMGGLLLLATGDQRGGDHHCGADRQIPYPTSSKCITTTSYLRGKANAFKTDSHRAVCWRAAGRLPFCVGQRAESDWRDGGRPCQPVLCTDHQRGGAGGPQTGGG
;
A
#
# COMPACT_ATOMS: atom_id res chain seq x y z
N MET A 1 -65.37 28.85 34.05
CA MET A 1 -64.54 28.62 32.85
C MET A 1 -63.15 28.25 33.31
N SER A 2 -62.92 26.97 33.62
CA SER A 2 -61.65 26.43 34.11
C SER A 2 -60.86 25.88 32.93
N ILE A 3 -59.74 26.52 32.63
CA ILE A 3 -58.78 26.11 31.60
C ILE A 3 -58.14 24.77 32.05
N PRO A 4 -58.17 23.70 31.24
CA PRO A 4 -57.46 22.47 31.58
C PRO A 4 -55.94 22.69 31.47
N LYS A 5 -55.20 22.20 32.46
CA LYS A 5 -53.72 22.15 32.46
C LYS A 5 -53.23 21.20 31.36
N GLU A 6 -52.45 21.71 30.43
CA GLU A 6 -51.69 20.92 29.47
C GLU A 6 -50.49 20.27 30.20
N ASN A 7 -50.53 18.95 30.35
CA ASN A 7 -49.38 18.18 30.84
C ASN A 7 -48.35 18.08 29.70
N SER A 8 -47.28 18.87 29.79
CA SER A 8 -46.11 18.73 28.93
C SER A 8 -45.40 17.40 29.21
N ALA A 9 -45.56 16.42 28.32
CA ALA A 9 -44.81 15.17 28.37
C ALA A 9 -43.30 15.43 28.14
N PRO A 10 -42.40 14.74 28.87
CA PRO A 10 -40.97 14.91 28.68
C PRO A 10 -40.51 14.22 27.38
N VAL A 11 -39.61 14.92 26.69
CA VAL A 11 -39.08 14.64 25.36
C VAL A 11 -38.36 13.29 25.26
N ALA A 12 -38.81 12.45 24.31
CA ALA A 12 -38.27 11.13 23.93
C ALA A 12 -36.88 11.15 23.22
N LYS A 13 -35.91 11.94 23.72
CA LYS A 13 -34.55 12.04 23.11
C LYS A 13 -33.58 10.95 23.55
N SER A 14 -33.76 10.34 24.74
CA SER A 14 -32.80 9.39 25.34
C SER A 14 -32.84 7.99 24.70
N ALA A 15 -34.03 7.48 24.37
CA ALA A 15 -34.19 6.11 23.86
C ALA A 15 -33.65 5.93 22.42
N SER A 16 -33.73 6.97 21.59
CA SER A 16 -33.29 6.92 20.18
C SER A 16 -31.76 6.94 20.04
N ALA A 17 -31.08 7.77 20.82
CA ALA A 17 -29.61 7.81 20.83
C ALA A 17 -29.00 6.49 21.30
N LYS A 18 -29.59 5.85 22.32
CA LYS A 18 -29.15 4.55 22.85
C LYS A 18 -29.33 3.43 21.83
N LYS A 19 -30.43 3.44 21.06
CA LYS A 19 -30.73 2.45 20.02
C LYS A 19 -29.78 2.55 18.81
N MET A 20 -29.42 3.78 18.40
CA MET A 20 -28.38 4.01 17.37
C MET A 20 -26.97 3.64 17.84
N LEU A 21 -26.66 3.81 19.13
CA LEU A 21 -25.39 3.36 19.73
C LEU A 21 -25.29 1.84 19.81
N MET A 22 -26.38 1.15 20.17
CA MET A 22 -26.42 -0.32 20.21
C MET A 22 -26.29 -0.97 18.83
N GLY A 23 -26.83 -0.36 17.77
CA GLY A 23 -26.66 -0.85 16.39
C GLY A 23 -25.20 -0.79 15.90
N ASP A 24 -24.52 0.34 16.12
CA ASP A 24 -23.08 0.50 15.84
C ASP A 24 -22.23 -0.46 16.66
N LEU A 25 -22.58 -0.62 17.94
CA LEU A 25 -21.85 -1.50 18.86
C LEU A 25 -22.00 -2.96 18.45
N MET A 26 -23.19 -3.41 18.03
CA MET A 26 -23.39 -4.79 17.54
C MET A 26 -22.61 -5.10 16.26
N GLN A 27 -22.47 -4.16 15.32
CA GLN A 27 -21.61 -4.35 14.14
C GLN A 27 -20.11 -4.34 14.51
N THR A 28 -19.69 -3.43 15.41
CA THR A 28 -18.28 -3.34 15.85
C THR A 28 -17.87 -4.55 16.71
N VAL A 29 -18.78 -5.08 17.53
CA VAL A 29 -18.59 -6.29 18.35
C VAL A 29 -18.53 -7.55 17.49
N GLY A 30 -19.08 -7.55 16.28
CA GLY A 30 -19.05 -8.72 15.38
C GLY A 30 -17.63 -9.11 14.93
N ILE A 31 -16.74 -8.12 14.75
CA ILE A 31 -15.40 -8.37 14.22
C ILE A 31 -14.27 -8.34 15.26
N LEU A 32 -14.50 -7.70 16.41
CA LEU A 32 -13.54 -7.69 17.51
C LEU A 32 -13.06 -9.09 17.96
N PRO A 33 -13.91 -10.14 18.00
CA PRO A 33 -13.48 -11.50 18.31
C PRO A 33 -12.43 -12.05 17.33
N ILE A 34 -12.50 -11.67 16.06
CA ILE A 34 -11.51 -12.09 15.05
C ILE A 34 -10.16 -11.45 15.34
N LEU A 35 -10.12 -10.17 15.70
CA LEU A 35 -8.88 -9.50 16.12
C LEU A 35 -8.27 -10.18 17.35
N ILE A 36 -9.10 -10.47 18.37
CA ILE A 36 -8.65 -11.17 19.59
C ILE A 36 -8.09 -12.55 19.24
N LEU A 37 -8.76 -13.29 18.37
CA LEU A 37 -8.31 -14.61 17.92
C LEU A 37 -6.95 -14.52 17.21
N ILE A 38 -6.75 -13.56 16.31
CA ILE A 38 -5.48 -13.37 15.59
C ILE A 38 -4.35 -13.01 16.56
N VAL A 39 -4.60 -12.09 17.49
CA VAL A 39 -3.63 -11.71 18.53
C VAL A 39 -3.27 -12.91 19.41
N ALA A 40 -4.25 -13.72 19.80
CA ALA A 40 -4.00 -14.93 20.57
C ALA A 40 -3.14 -15.93 19.78
N VAL A 41 -3.51 -16.23 18.53
CA VAL A 41 -2.79 -17.18 17.67
C VAL A 41 -1.33 -16.78 17.48
N PHE A 42 -1.06 -15.54 17.06
CA PHE A 42 0.33 -15.09 16.91
C PHE A 42 1.05 -14.91 18.24
N GLY A 43 0.33 -14.57 19.30
CA GLY A 43 0.86 -14.53 20.65
C GLY A 43 1.39 -15.87 21.15
N PHE A 44 0.77 -16.98 20.75
CA PHE A 44 1.24 -18.33 21.08
C PHE A 44 2.29 -18.86 20.11
N ILE A 45 2.20 -18.53 18.82
CA ILE A 45 3.08 -19.06 17.78
C ILE A 45 4.43 -18.32 17.74
N ALA A 46 4.41 -17.00 17.90
CA ALA A 46 5.60 -16.16 17.75
C ALA A 46 6.09 -15.68 19.14
N PRO A 47 7.25 -16.17 19.62
CA PRO A 47 7.75 -15.84 20.96
C PRO A 47 8.05 -14.34 21.16
N ASN A 48 8.37 -13.63 20.07
CA ASN A 48 8.67 -12.20 20.11
C ASN A 48 7.44 -11.30 19.90
N PHE A 49 6.24 -11.87 19.79
CA PHE A 49 5.05 -11.13 19.41
C PHE A 49 4.66 -10.04 20.43
N PHE A 50 4.71 -10.36 21.72
CA PHE A 50 4.37 -9.43 22.80
C PHE A 50 5.55 -8.57 23.30
N THR A 51 6.68 -8.56 22.57
CA THR A 51 7.78 -7.66 22.91
C THR A 51 7.39 -6.21 22.64
N GLU A 52 7.88 -5.28 23.48
CA GLU A 52 7.60 -3.85 23.32
C GLU A 52 7.96 -3.34 21.92
N SER A 53 9.13 -3.73 21.40
CA SER A 53 9.57 -3.40 20.05
C SER A 53 8.60 -3.87 18.97
N ASN A 54 8.03 -5.06 19.11
CA ASN A 54 7.06 -5.57 18.15
C ASN A 54 5.70 -4.88 18.28
N LEU A 55 5.20 -4.66 19.50
CA LEU A 55 3.95 -3.92 19.72
C LEU A 55 4.04 -2.48 19.19
N LEU A 56 5.18 -1.83 19.35
CA LEU A 56 5.46 -0.52 18.74
C LEU A 56 5.49 -0.60 17.21
N ASN A 57 6.09 -1.65 16.63
CA ASN A 57 6.07 -1.84 15.19
C ASN A 57 4.67 -2.12 14.62
N ILE A 58 3.85 -2.92 15.32
CA ILE A 58 2.45 -3.17 14.94
C ILE A 58 1.68 -1.85 14.97
N THR A 59 1.74 -1.11 16.07
CA THR A 59 0.97 0.14 16.23
C THR A 59 1.40 1.22 15.25
N ARG A 60 2.70 1.36 14.97
CA ARG A 60 3.22 2.30 13.95
C ARG A 60 2.77 1.93 12.53
N GLN A 61 2.84 0.65 12.15
CA GLN A 61 2.36 0.19 10.83
C GLN A 61 0.84 0.30 10.71
N ALA A 62 0.11 -0.08 11.76
CA ALA A 62 -1.33 0.06 11.83
C ALA A 62 -1.75 1.51 11.65
N SER A 63 -1.05 2.46 12.27
CA SER A 63 -1.39 3.89 12.20
C SER A 63 -1.43 4.42 10.76
N ILE A 64 -0.43 4.08 9.94
CA ILE A 64 -0.37 4.51 8.53
C ILE A 64 -1.54 3.89 7.75
N ASN A 65 -1.79 2.59 7.93
CA ASN A 65 -2.89 1.91 7.24
C ASN A 65 -4.27 2.41 7.71
N ILE A 66 -4.44 2.73 9.00
CA ILE A 66 -5.66 3.32 9.56
C ILE A 66 -6.00 4.64 8.87
N VAL A 67 -5.01 5.51 8.65
CA VAL A 67 -5.20 6.80 7.99
C VAL A 67 -5.65 6.62 6.53
N LEU A 68 -5.02 5.71 5.80
CA LEU A 68 -5.42 5.37 4.43
C LEU A 68 -6.81 4.73 4.37
N ALA A 69 -7.05 3.75 5.24
CA ALA A 69 -8.33 3.05 5.33
C ALA A 69 -9.46 4.03 5.66
N ALA A 70 -9.23 5.02 6.52
CA ALA A 70 -10.21 6.08 6.80
C ALA A 70 -10.58 6.89 5.55
N GLY A 71 -9.61 7.22 4.69
CA GLY A 71 -9.86 7.83 3.38
C GLY A 71 -10.65 6.90 2.46
N MET A 72 -10.24 5.63 2.41
CA MET A 72 -10.90 4.61 1.60
C MET A 72 -12.34 4.33 2.07
N THR A 73 -12.67 4.49 3.36
CA THR A 73 -14.05 4.40 3.87
C THR A 73 -14.96 5.38 3.15
N PHE A 74 -14.54 6.63 2.98
CA PHE A 74 -15.36 7.62 2.27
C PHE A 74 -15.63 7.20 0.82
N ILE A 75 -14.60 6.69 0.14
CA ILE A 75 -14.68 6.24 -1.26
C ILE A 75 -15.67 5.07 -1.39
N ILE A 76 -15.48 4.02 -0.60
CA ILE A 76 -16.32 2.82 -0.64
C ILE A 76 -17.75 3.15 -0.22
N LEU A 77 -17.95 4.06 0.75
CA LEU A 77 -19.29 4.50 1.13
C LEU A 77 -20.08 5.11 -0.03
N THR A 78 -19.42 5.73 -1.01
CA THR A 78 -20.06 6.25 -2.23
C THR A 78 -20.20 5.22 -3.37
N GLY A 79 -19.78 3.97 -3.15
CA GLY A 79 -19.75 2.92 -4.17
C GLY A 79 -18.54 3.01 -5.12
N GLY A 80 -17.53 3.80 -4.75
CA GLY A 80 -16.29 3.95 -5.50
C GLY A 80 -15.19 2.98 -5.04
N ILE A 81 -14.12 2.89 -5.84
CA ILE A 81 -12.87 2.23 -5.48
C ILE A 81 -11.73 3.13 -5.90
N ASP A 82 -10.78 3.39 -5.00
CA ASP A 82 -9.58 4.19 -5.26
C ASP A 82 -8.31 3.37 -5.04
N LEU A 83 -7.76 2.85 -6.14
CA LEU A 83 -6.48 2.14 -6.14
C LEU A 83 -5.28 3.09 -6.08
N SER A 84 -5.46 4.38 -6.34
CA SER A 84 -4.35 5.32 -6.43
C SER A 84 -3.81 5.74 -5.06
N VAL A 85 -4.53 5.47 -3.95
CA VAL A 85 -4.13 5.88 -2.60
C VAL A 85 -2.71 5.49 -2.21
N GLY A 86 -2.25 4.29 -2.59
CA GLY A 86 -0.88 3.83 -2.34
C GLY A 86 0.16 4.58 -3.17
N SER A 87 -0.15 4.87 -4.43
CA SER A 87 0.71 5.69 -5.31
C SER A 87 0.73 7.17 -4.92
N ILE A 88 -0.39 7.72 -4.41
CA ILE A 88 -0.46 9.08 -3.87
C ILE A 88 0.40 9.16 -2.61
N LEU A 89 0.31 8.18 -1.70
CA LEU A 89 1.19 8.08 -0.53
C LEU A 89 2.66 8.09 -0.96
N GLY A 90 3.05 7.23 -1.91
CA GLY A 90 4.43 7.16 -2.38
C GLY A 90 4.92 8.48 -3.01
N THR A 91 4.10 9.07 -3.89
CA THR A 91 4.43 10.33 -4.57
C THR A 91 4.56 11.49 -3.58
N THR A 92 3.64 11.59 -2.62
CA THR A 92 3.64 12.65 -1.61
C THR A 92 4.76 12.47 -0.59
N ALA A 93 5.13 11.23 -0.25
CA ALA A 93 6.30 10.93 0.57
C ALA A 93 7.61 11.37 -0.11
N VAL A 94 7.78 11.03 -1.41
CA VAL A 94 8.94 11.49 -2.19
C VAL A 94 8.96 13.02 -2.27
N ALA A 95 7.81 13.65 -2.56
CA ALA A 95 7.72 15.11 -2.60
C ALA A 95 8.09 15.75 -1.24
N ALA A 96 7.63 15.19 -0.11
CA ALA A 96 8.00 15.66 1.22
C ALA A 96 9.52 15.57 1.45
N MET A 97 10.14 14.47 1.04
CA MET A 97 11.60 14.26 1.19
C MET A 97 12.41 15.16 0.26
N VAL A 98 11.96 15.42 -0.96
CA VAL A 98 12.63 16.34 -1.89
C VAL A 98 12.55 17.78 -1.36
N VAL A 99 11.39 18.20 -0.86
CA VAL A 99 11.23 19.55 -0.28
C VAL A 99 12.06 19.71 1.00
N SER A 100 12.21 18.64 1.80
CA SER A 100 12.99 18.70 3.04
C SER A 100 14.49 18.88 2.82
N LEU A 101 15.00 18.53 1.63
CA LEU A 101 16.40 18.75 1.26
C LEU A 101 16.73 20.23 1.00
N ILE A 102 15.71 21.09 0.83
CA ILE A 102 15.90 22.53 0.63
C ILE A 102 15.75 23.22 1.99
N PRO A 103 16.84 23.71 2.62
CA PRO A 103 16.81 24.18 4.01
C PRO A 103 15.78 25.28 4.28
N GLU A 104 15.60 26.19 3.33
CA GLU A 104 14.65 27.31 3.44
C GLU A 104 13.18 26.86 3.38
N PHE A 105 12.90 25.72 2.75
CA PHE A 105 11.54 25.19 2.56
C PHE A 105 11.26 23.93 3.37
N ALA A 106 12.18 23.51 4.26
CA ALA A 106 12.01 22.29 5.04
C ALA A 106 10.70 22.27 5.85
N LEU A 107 10.23 23.42 6.34
CA LEU A 107 8.94 23.58 7.04
C LEU A 107 7.72 23.39 6.12
N LEU A 108 7.88 23.61 4.81
CA LEU A 108 6.83 23.43 3.81
C LEU A 108 6.66 21.97 3.38
N SER A 109 7.51 21.05 3.83
CA SER A 109 7.43 19.62 3.46
C SER A 109 6.07 19.00 3.77
N ILE A 110 5.52 19.26 4.96
CA ILE A 110 4.19 18.75 5.36
C ILE A 110 3.08 19.41 4.50
N PRO A 111 2.95 20.75 4.43
CA PRO A 111 1.97 21.38 3.55
C PRO A 111 2.07 20.93 2.09
N ALA A 112 3.28 20.82 1.54
CA ALA A 112 3.49 20.43 0.15
C ALA A 112 2.95 19.01 -0.13
N ALA A 113 3.25 18.05 0.76
CA ALA A 113 2.75 16.68 0.64
C ALA A 113 1.23 16.59 0.79
N LEU A 114 0.65 17.30 1.76
CA LEU A 114 -0.80 17.33 1.97
C LEU A 114 -1.53 17.99 0.80
N MET A 115 -1.01 19.10 0.28
CA MET A 115 -1.57 19.80 -0.87
C MET A 115 -1.46 18.96 -2.13
N LEU A 116 -0.32 18.32 -2.38
CA LEU A 116 -0.15 17.40 -3.51
C LEU A 116 -1.14 16.23 -3.40
N GLY A 117 -1.28 15.61 -2.23
CA GLY A 117 -2.25 14.55 -1.99
C GLY A 117 -3.69 15.00 -2.27
N LEU A 118 -4.08 16.15 -1.73
CA LEU A 118 -5.40 16.75 -1.97
C LEU A 118 -5.65 17.02 -3.46
N LEU A 119 -4.68 17.61 -4.17
CA LEU A 119 -4.81 17.92 -5.60
C LEU A 119 -4.96 16.66 -6.44
N LEU A 120 -4.18 15.61 -6.15
CA LEU A 120 -4.27 14.33 -6.85
C LEU A 120 -5.58 13.60 -6.55
N GLY A 121 -6.06 13.66 -5.30
CA GLY A 121 -7.38 13.18 -4.93
C GLY A 121 -8.49 13.93 -5.67
N LEU A 122 -8.44 15.27 -5.67
CA LEU A 122 -9.39 16.11 -6.41
C LEU A 122 -9.35 15.85 -7.92
N PHE A 123 -8.18 15.56 -8.49
CA PHE A 123 -8.05 15.17 -9.89
C PHE A 123 -8.82 13.89 -10.20
N ASN A 124 -8.66 12.84 -9.39
CA ASN A 124 -9.46 11.62 -9.52
C ASN A 124 -10.95 11.90 -9.34
N GLY A 125 -11.29 12.68 -8.30
CA GLY A 125 -12.67 13.07 -8.01
C GLY A 125 -13.31 13.85 -9.15
N ALA A 126 -12.57 14.75 -9.81
CA ALA A 126 -13.06 15.54 -10.93
C ALA A 126 -13.35 14.67 -12.16
N LEU A 127 -12.47 13.72 -12.48
CA LEU A 127 -12.69 12.77 -13.56
C LEU A 127 -13.91 11.87 -13.30
N VAL A 128 -14.10 11.41 -12.06
CA VAL A 128 -15.25 10.60 -11.70
C VAL A 128 -16.54 11.44 -11.68
N ALA A 129 -16.50 12.64 -11.08
CA ALA A 129 -17.69 13.47 -10.87
C ALA A 129 -18.18 14.19 -12.12
N PHE A 130 -17.26 14.69 -12.97
CA PHE A 130 -17.61 15.50 -14.14
C PHE A 130 -17.52 14.72 -15.45
N ALA A 131 -16.48 13.91 -15.65
CA ALA A 131 -16.33 13.12 -16.87
C ALA A 131 -17.15 11.81 -16.81
N GLY A 132 -17.71 11.45 -15.65
CA GLY A 132 -18.56 10.26 -15.50
C GLY A 132 -17.82 8.95 -15.72
N LEU A 133 -16.49 8.96 -15.59
CA LEU A 133 -15.66 7.79 -15.80
C LEU A 133 -15.79 6.82 -14.61
N PRO A 134 -15.80 5.49 -14.84
CA PRO A 134 -15.79 4.53 -13.76
C PRO A 134 -14.58 4.72 -12.81
N PRO A 135 -14.80 4.82 -11.47
CA PRO A 135 -13.74 5.03 -10.47
C PRO A 135 -12.51 4.15 -10.60
N PHE A 136 -12.74 2.86 -10.83
CA PHE A 136 -11.67 1.86 -10.93
C PHE A 136 -10.71 2.17 -12.09
N ILE A 137 -11.25 2.59 -13.25
CA ILE A 137 -10.44 2.90 -14.44
C ILE A 137 -9.60 4.16 -14.20
N VAL A 138 -10.21 5.21 -13.66
CA VAL A 138 -9.52 6.46 -13.33
C VAL A 138 -8.38 6.19 -12.35
N THR A 139 -8.68 5.49 -11.26
CA THR A 139 -7.72 5.34 -10.16
C THR A 139 -6.64 4.31 -10.47
N LEU A 140 -6.90 3.31 -11.31
CA LEU A 140 -5.86 2.43 -11.85
C LEU A 140 -4.92 3.16 -12.83
N GLY A 141 -5.47 4.05 -13.66
CA GLY A 141 -4.68 4.91 -14.54
C GLY A 141 -3.77 5.85 -13.74
N THR A 142 -4.36 6.55 -12.77
CA THR A 142 -3.62 7.43 -11.86
C THR A 142 -2.61 6.66 -11.01
N TYR A 143 -2.95 5.45 -10.54
CA TYR A 143 -2.02 4.57 -9.83
C TYR A 143 -0.72 4.34 -10.62
N THR A 144 -0.87 4.00 -11.90
CA THR A 144 0.26 3.73 -12.79
C THR A 144 1.05 5.01 -13.09
N ALA A 145 0.34 6.10 -13.41
CA ALA A 145 0.96 7.38 -13.74
C ALA A 145 1.74 7.98 -12.55
N LEU A 146 1.14 7.97 -11.35
CA LEU A 146 1.77 8.48 -10.14
C LEU A 146 2.92 7.60 -9.67
N ARG A 147 2.84 6.27 -9.85
CA ARG A 147 3.98 5.41 -9.58
C ARG A 147 5.18 5.81 -10.44
N GLY A 148 4.97 6.05 -11.74
CA GLY A 148 6.01 6.57 -12.63
C GLY A 148 6.51 7.96 -12.20
N ALA A 149 5.60 8.87 -11.84
CA ALA A 149 5.95 10.20 -11.38
C ALA A 149 6.78 10.17 -10.09
N ALA A 150 6.45 9.32 -9.13
CA ALA A 150 7.22 9.15 -7.89
C ALA A 150 8.65 8.66 -8.17
N TYR A 151 8.83 7.77 -9.14
CA TYR A 151 10.17 7.34 -9.58
C TYR A 151 10.96 8.46 -10.25
N LEU A 152 10.31 9.27 -11.10
CA LEU A 152 10.96 10.41 -11.74
C LEU A 152 11.33 11.49 -10.72
N LEU A 153 10.46 11.76 -9.75
CA LEU A 153 10.72 12.71 -8.66
C LEU A 153 11.86 12.26 -7.73
N ALA A 154 12.10 10.95 -7.62
CA ALA A 154 13.17 10.37 -6.82
C ALA A 154 14.45 10.09 -7.63
N ASP A 155 14.51 10.52 -8.90
CA ASP A 155 15.60 10.20 -9.85
C ASP A 155 15.92 8.70 -9.94
N GLY A 156 14.90 7.84 -9.78
CA GLY A 156 15.06 6.38 -9.76
C GLY A 156 15.74 5.81 -8.51
N THR A 157 16.02 6.65 -7.50
CA THR A 157 16.72 6.27 -6.27
C THR A 157 15.85 6.43 -5.02
N THR A 158 16.43 6.22 -3.84
CA THR A 158 15.78 6.53 -2.57
C THR A 158 16.25 7.91 -2.11
N VAL A 159 15.30 8.82 -1.91
CA VAL A 159 15.57 10.14 -1.33
C VAL A 159 15.68 9.96 0.18
N ILE A 160 16.82 10.33 0.75
CA ILE A 160 17.13 10.16 2.19
C ILE A 160 17.47 11.52 2.77
N ASN A 161 16.90 11.84 3.93
CA ASN A 161 17.26 13.01 4.72
C ASN A 161 17.08 12.67 6.21
N SER A 162 18.16 12.68 6.97
CA SER A 162 18.13 12.44 8.42
C SER A 162 17.58 13.63 9.20
N ASP A 163 17.74 14.84 8.65
CA ASP A 163 17.50 16.09 9.37
C ASP A 163 16.19 16.73 8.87
N ILE A 164 15.09 16.01 9.06
CA ILE A 164 13.77 16.44 8.62
C ILE A 164 13.04 17.23 9.71
N SER A 165 12.42 18.36 9.32
CA SER A 165 11.63 19.22 10.21
C SER A 165 10.40 18.54 10.85
N PHE A 166 10.01 17.38 10.31
CA PHE A 166 8.82 16.63 10.68
C PHE A 166 9.14 15.22 11.20
N GLU A 167 10.36 15.01 11.69
CA GLU A 167 10.82 13.77 12.34
C GLU A 167 9.89 13.32 13.49
N TRP A 168 9.41 14.28 14.27
CA TRP A 168 8.57 14.06 15.43
C TRP A 168 7.28 13.28 15.11
N ILE A 169 6.79 13.37 13.87
CA ILE A 169 5.59 12.64 13.44
C ILE A 169 5.79 11.13 13.51
N GLY A 170 6.94 10.65 13.03
CA GLY A 170 7.24 9.23 12.82
C GLY A 170 8.00 8.58 13.97
N ASN A 171 8.86 9.34 14.65
CA ASN A 171 9.85 8.78 15.57
C ASN A 171 9.69 9.21 17.03
N ASP A 172 9.03 10.34 17.30
CA ASP A 172 8.81 10.82 18.66
C ASP A 172 7.57 10.19 19.33
N TYR A 173 7.48 10.44 20.64
CA TYR A 173 6.43 9.90 21.51
C TYR A 173 5.77 11.01 22.31
N LEU A 174 4.47 10.86 22.53
CA LEU A 174 3.71 11.60 23.52
C LEU A 174 3.52 10.71 24.75
N GLY A 175 4.45 10.80 25.69
CA GLY A 175 4.53 9.85 26.82
C GLY A 175 4.83 8.43 26.29
N PRO A 176 4.01 7.41 26.59
CA PRO A 176 4.22 6.05 26.10
C PRO A 176 3.69 5.81 24.67
N VAL A 177 2.98 6.78 24.07
CA VAL A 177 2.26 6.58 22.80
C VAL A 177 3.01 7.25 21.64
N PRO A 178 3.33 6.54 20.54
CA PRO A 178 3.93 7.16 19.36
C PRO A 178 3.02 8.23 18.73
N TRP A 179 3.60 9.32 18.22
CA TRP A 179 2.83 10.36 17.53
C TRP A 179 2.02 9.84 16.34
N LEU A 180 2.54 8.84 15.61
CA LEU A 180 1.80 8.13 14.55
C LEU A 180 0.42 7.65 15.00
N VAL A 181 0.33 7.08 16.21
CA VAL A 181 -0.93 6.56 16.77
C VAL A 181 -1.88 7.71 17.12
N VAL A 182 -1.34 8.78 17.73
CA VAL A 182 -2.11 9.97 18.09
C VAL A 182 -2.74 10.60 16.84
N ILE A 183 -1.96 10.74 15.76
CA ILE A 183 -2.43 11.27 14.48
C ILE A 183 -3.50 10.35 13.87
N ALA A 184 -3.28 9.04 13.86
CA ALA A 184 -4.26 8.08 13.33
C ALA A 184 -5.60 8.14 14.10
N LEU A 185 -5.56 8.21 15.43
CA LEU A 185 -6.76 8.34 16.25
C LEU A 185 -7.46 9.70 16.04
N ALA A 186 -6.70 10.79 15.89
CA ALA A 186 -7.25 12.09 15.56
C ALA A 186 -7.95 12.08 14.19
N VAL A 187 -7.35 11.43 13.18
CA VAL A 187 -7.98 11.23 11.87
C VAL A 187 -9.27 10.43 11.99
N ILE A 188 -9.27 9.30 12.71
CA ILE A 188 -10.49 8.50 12.92
C ILE A 188 -11.57 9.32 13.63
N ALA A 189 -11.23 10.10 14.66
CA ALA A 189 -12.17 10.96 15.35
C ALA A 189 -12.75 12.04 14.43
N MET A 190 -11.92 12.66 13.59
CA MET A 190 -12.34 13.63 12.58
C MET A 190 -13.27 12.99 11.54
N CYS A 191 -12.90 11.83 10.99
CA CYS A 191 -13.71 11.12 10.00
C CYS A 191 -15.04 10.64 10.58
N TRP A 192 -15.02 10.15 11.83
CA TRP A 192 -16.23 9.81 12.58
C TRP A 192 -17.14 11.02 12.76
N PHE A 193 -16.58 12.18 13.13
CA PHE A 193 -17.34 13.41 13.28
C PHE A 193 -17.98 13.82 11.94
N ILE A 194 -17.22 13.79 10.84
CA ILE A 194 -17.75 14.11 9.50
C ILE A 194 -18.91 13.16 9.14
N LEU A 195 -18.71 11.85 9.26
CA LEU A 195 -19.72 10.87 8.87
C LEU A 195 -20.97 10.84 9.77
N ARG A 196 -20.81 11.05 11.08
CA ARG A 196 -21.89 10.89 12.08
C ARG A 196 -22.58 12.19 12.46
N ARG A 197 -21.86 13.31 12.45
CA ARG A 197 -22.32 14.59 13.04
C ARG A 197 -22.54 15.70 12.02
N THR A 198 -22.19 15.51 10.75
CA THR A 198 -22.38 16.55 9.71
C THR A 198 -23.44 16.15 8.68
N THR A 199 -24.01 17.15 8.01
CA THR A 199 -24.90 16.95 6.87
C THR A 199 -24.20 16.21 5.73
N LEU A 200 -22.90 16.46 5.54
CA LEU A 200 -22.09 15.82 4.51
C LEU A 200 -22.08 14.30 4.65
N GLY A 201 -22.00 13.78 5.87
CA GLY A 201 -22.12 12.34 6.14
C GLY A 201 -23.42 11.76 5.58
N VAL A 202 -24.55 12.40 5.85
CA VAL A 202 -25.87 11.99 5.32
C VAL A 202 -25.88 11.98 3.79
N HIS A 203 -25.25 12.97 3.15
CA HIS A 203 -25.16 13.05 1.69
C HIS A 203 -24.29 11.92 1.13
N ILE A 204 -23.18 11.57 1.79
CA ILE A 204 -22.29 10.47 1.39
C ILE A 204 -23.05 9.13 1.44
N TYR A 205 -23.74 8.84 2.54
CA TYR A 205 -24.55 7.61 2.66
C TYR A 205 -25.70 7.58 1.64
N ALA A 206 -26.37 8.72 1.38
CA ALA A 206 -27.44 8.80 0.40
C ALA A 206 -26.96 8.55 -1.04
N VAL A 207 -25.81 9.15 -1.41
CA VAL A 207 -25.16 8.93 -2.71
C VAL A 207 -24.78 7.46 -2.88
N GLY A 208 -24.21 6.83 -1.85
CA GLY A 208 -23.87 5.42 -1.87
C GLY A 208 -25.06 4.46 -1.98
N GLY A 209 -26.18 4.79 -1.34
CA GLY A 209 -27.39 3.94 -1.39
C GLY A 209 -28.06 3.99 -2.76
N ASN A 210 -28.24 5.20 -3.32
CA ASN A 210 -28.76 5.38 -4.68
C ASN A 210 -28.42 6.79 -5.21
N MET A 211 -27.43 6.87 -6.11
CA MET A 211 -27.00 8.12 -6.73
C MET A 211 -28.11 8.87 -7.47
N GLN A 212 -29.03 8.16 -8.14
CA GLN A 212 -30.11 8.76 -8.91
C GLN A 212 -31.16 9.38 -7.98
N ALA A 213 -31.53 8.67 -6.90
CA ALA A 213 -32.43 9.20 -5.89
C ALA A 213 -31.82 10.38 -5.11
N ALA A 214 -30.52 10.33 -4.80
CA ALA A 214 -29.81 11.45 -4.20
C ALA A 214 -29.87 12.70 -5.10
N ARG A 215 -29.68 12.54 -6.41
CA ARG A 215 -29.78 13.66 -7.36
C ARG A 215 -31.19 14.24 -7.43
N LEU A 216 -32.22 13.39 -7.45
CA LEU A 216 -33.63 13.83 -7.48
C LEU A 216 -34.06 14.56 -6.19
N THR A 217 -33.39 14.29 -5.07
CA THR A 217 -33.62 14.98 -3.79
C THR A 217 -32.79 16.26 -3.63
N GLY A 218 -32.12 16.72 -4.69
CA GLY A 218 -31.37 17.98 -4.72
C GLY A 218 -29.93 17.89 -4.21
N ILE A 219 -29.43 16.69 -3.89
CA ILE A 219 -28.03 16.49 -3.50
C ILE A 219 -27.13 16.70 -4.71
N LYS A 220 -26.17 17.62 -4.59
CA LYS A 220 -25.14 17.84 -5.60
C LYS A 220 -24.12 16.70 -5.54
N VAL A 221 -24.42 15.59 -6.20
CA VAL A 221 -23.59 14.36 -6.21
C VAL A 221 -22.13 14.65 -6.57
N TRP A 222 -21.90 15.53 -7.54
CA TRP A 222 -20.55 15.89 -7.98
C TRP A 222 -19.68 16.53 -6.85
N LEU A 223 -20.29 17.33 -5.97
CA LEU A 223 -19.61 17.92 -4.80
C LEU A 223 -19.26 16.85 -3.76
N VAL A 224 -20.15 15.88 -3.56
CA VAL A 224 -19.92 14.77 -2.64
C VAL A 224 -18.74 13.93 -3.14
N LEU A 225 -18.71 13.60 -4.42
CA LEU A 225 -17.61 12.85 -5.04
C LEU A 225 -16.29 13.64 -4.95
N LEU A 226 -16.26 14.92 -5.33
CA LEU A 226 -15.05 15.74 -5.18
C LEU A 226 -14.51 15.75 -3.75
N PHE A 227 -15.40 15.94 -2.76
CA PHE A 227 -15.01 15.92 -1.36
C PHE A 227 -14.42 14.58 -0.94
N VAL A 228 -15.08 13.48 -1.31
CA VAL A 228 -14.68 12.12 -0.91
C VAL A 228 -13.32 11.74 -1.49
N TYR A 229 -13.07 12.00 -2.78
CA TYR A 229 -11.76 11.75 -3.39
C TYR A 229 -10.68 12.75 -2.94
N GLY A 230 -11.04 14.01 -2.71
CA GLY A 230 -10.13 15.00 -2.14
C GLY A 230 -9.68 14.63 -0.73
N MET A 231 -10.60 14.18 0.13
CA MET A 231 -10.29 13.68 1.48
C MET A 231 -9.44 12.41 1.43
N SER A 232 -9.74 11.47 0.52
CA SER A 232 -8.91 10.28 0.30
C SER A 232 -7.47 10.67 -0.03
N GLY A 233 -7.28 11.55 -1.02
CA GLY A 233 -5.96 12.03 -1.42
C GLY A 233 -5.23 12.82 -0.32
N LEU A 234 -5.94 13.65 0.43
CA LEU A 234 -5.37 14.38 1.58
C LEU A 234 -4.84 13.41 2.65
N LEU A 235 -5.62 12.39 3.00
CA LEU A 235 -5.22 11.37 3.97
C LEU A 235 -4.10 10.47 3.43
N SER A 236 -4.07 10.19 2.11
CA SER A 236 -2.91 9.55 1.47
C SER A 236 -1.65 10.41 1.55
N GLY A 237 -1.78 11.73 1.37
CA GLY A 237 -0.70 12.69 1.59
C GLY A 237 -0.17 12.66 3.03
N LEU A 238 -1.08 12.62 4.01
CA LEU A 238 -0.71 12.48 5.42
C LEU A 238 0.00 11.15 5.69
N GLY A 239 -0.50 10.05 5.14
CA GLY A 239 0.15 8.74 5.18
C GLY A 239 1.55 8.75 4.55
N GLY A 240 1.76 9.58 3.51
CA GLY A 240 3.05 9.79 2.87
C GLY A 240 4.04 10.47 3.80
N VAL A 241 3.64 11.57 4.45
CA VAL A 241 4.42 12.26 5.48
C VAL A 241 4.74 11.33 6.65
N MET A 242 3.76 10.58 7.15
CA MET A 242 3.94 9.62 8.24
C MET A 242 4.96 8.53 7.88
N SER A 243 4.90 8.00 6.65
CA SER A 243 5.80 6.96 6.17
C SER A 243 7.22 7.49 5.95
N ALA A 244 7.34 8.66 5.31
CA ALA A 244 8.62 9.34 5.08
C ALA A 244 9.32 9.70 6.40
N SER A 245 8.56 10.24 7.36
CA SER A 245 9.06 10.59 8.69
C SER A 245 9.60 9.37 9.43
N ARG A 246 8.84 8.27 9.44
CA ARG A 246 9.24 7.01 10.10
C ARG A 246 10.49 6.39 9.50
N LEU A 247 10.73 6.57 8.20
CA LEU A 247 11.83 5.90 7.48
C LEU A 247 13.01 6.83 7.19
N TYR A 248 12.92 8.13 7.49
CA TYR A 248 13.86 9.19 7.05
C TYR A 248 14.15 9.16 5.54
N SER A 249 13.27 8.51 4.79
CA SER A 249 13.50 8.18 3.39
C SER A 249 12.20 7.86 2.66
N ALA A 250 12.20 8.12 1.36
CA ALA A 250 11.11 7.76 0.47
C ALA A 250 11.65 7.36 -0.91
N ASN A 251 10.95 6.45 -1.57
CA ASN A 251 11.26 6.04 -2.95
C ASN A 251 9.97 5.79 -3.73
N GLY A 252 10.09 5.58 -5.05
CA GLY A 252 8.95 5.35 -5.94
C GLY A 252 8.12 4.10 -5.61
N ASN A 253 8.65 3.13 -4.86
CA ASN A 253 7.92 1.91 -4.44
C ASN A 253 7.21 2.05 -3.09
N LEU A 254 7.39 3.17 -2.37
CA LEU A 254 6.71 3.35 -1.10
C LEU A 254 5.18 3.33 -1.32
N GLY A 255 4.47 2.61 -0.44
CA GLY A 255 3.02 2.46 -0.54
C GLY A 255 2.50 1.40 -1.52
N VAL A 256 3.35 0.58 -2.17
CA VAL A 256 2.86 -0.61 -2.91
C VAL A 256 2.05 -1.53 -1.98
N GLY A 257 0.84 -1.90 -2.38
CA GLY A 257 -0.01 -2.85 -1.65
C GLY A 257 -0.83 -2.20 -0.54
N TYR A 258 -0.48 -0.98 -0.10
CA TYR A 258 -1.23 -0.26 0.93
C TYR A 258 -2.66 0.06 0.45
N GLU A 259 -2.86 0.26 -0.85
CA GLU A 259 -4.19 0.39 -1.45
C GLU A 259 -5.06 -0.85 -1.23
N LEU A 260 -4.50 -2.04 -1.39
CA LEU A 260 -5.23 -3.31 -1.21
C LEU A 260 -5.46 -3.59 0.27
N ASP A 261 -4.48 -3.30 1.12
CA ASP A 261 -4.61 -3.42 2.57
C ASP A 261 -5.67 -2.49 3.14
N ALA A 262 -5.74 -1.24 2.64
CA ALA A 262 -6.75 -0.27 3.05
C ALA A 262 -8.16 -0.70 2.60
N ILE A 263 -8.30 -1.19 1.37
CA ILE A 263 -9.56 -1.75 0.86
C ILE A 263 -9.99 -2.94 1.73
N ALA A 264 -9.08 -3.90 1.96
CA ALA A 264 -9.34 -5.08 2.77
C ALA A 264 -9.75 -4.69 4.20
N ALA A 265 -9.07 -3.73 4.83
CA ALA A 265 -9.40 -3.23 6.16
C ALA A 265 -10.83 -2.66 6.25
N VAL A 266 -11.24 -1.85 5.27
CA VAL A 266 -12.57 -1.22 5.24
C VAL A 266 -13.69 -2.24 5.05
N ILE A 267 -13.49 -3.19 4.14
CA ILE A 267 -14.48 -4.24 3.83
C ILE A 267 -14.59 -5.24 4.96
N LEU A 268 -13.45 -5.71 5.47
CA LEU A 268 -13.38 -6.59 6.62
C LEU A 268 -14.07 -5.91 7.81
N GLY A 269 -13.85 -4.60 8.00
CA GLY A 269 -14.56 -3.75 8.96
C GLY A 269 -16.08 -3.61 8.75
N GLY A 270 -16.66 -4.20 7.70
CA GLY A 270 -18.11 -4.29 7.50
C GLY A 270 -18.71 -3.22 6.57
N THR A 271 -17.88 -2.49 5.82
CA THR A 271 -18.37 -1.55 4.79
C THR A 271 -18.70 -2.30 3.51
N SER A 272 -19.87 -2.00 2.93
CA SER A 272 -20.34 -2.65 1.69
C SER A 272 -19.65 -2.11 0.45
N PHE A 273 -19.21 -3.00 -0.45
CA PHE A 273 -18.71 -2.63 -1.79
C PHE A 273 -19.73 -1.85 -2.64
N VAL A 274 -21.01 -2.05 -2.40
CA VAL A 274 -22.10 -1.39 -3.15
C VAL A 274 -22.26 0.08 -2.71
N GLY A 275 -21.73 0.44 -1.53
CA GLY A 275 -21.90 1.75 -0.93
C GLY A 275 -23.11 1.85 0.00
N GLY A 276 -23.24 3.00 0.67
CA GLY A 276 -24.38 3.35 1.53
C GLY A 276 -24.45 2.64 2.88
N ILE A 277 -23.57 1.68 3.17
CA ILE A 277 -23.52 0.94 4.45
C ILE A 277 -22.06 0.79 4.88
N GLY A 278 -21.76 1.19 6.12
CA GLY A 278 -20.45 1.00 6.74
C GLY A 278 -20.19 1.97 7.88
N THR A 279 -19.16 1.69 8.68
CA THR A 279 -18.75 2.53 9.81
C THR A 279 -17.23 2.71 9.83
N ILE A 280 -16.80 3.88 10.30
CA ILE A 280 -15.38 4.18 10.48
C ILE A 280 -14.76 3.41 11.64
N THR A 281 -15.55 3.08 12.68
CA THR A 281 -15.11 2.26 13.80
C THR A 281 -14.83 0.83 13.37
N GLY A 282 -15.67 0.26 12.48
CA GLY A 282 -15.40 -1.02 11.84
C GLY A 282 -14.11 -0.98 11.02
N THR A 283 -13.88 0.10 10.27
CA THR A 283 -12.62 0.31 9.51
C THR A 283 -11.39 0.32 10.42
N LEU A 284 -11.45 0.99 11.58
CA LEU A 284 -10.37 0.99 12.57
C LEU A 284 -10.02 -0.45 13.01
N VAL A 285 -11.03 -1.25 13.38
CA VAL A 285 -10.80 -2.64 13.81
C VAL A 285 -10.27 -3.49 12.65
N GLY A 286 -10.80 -3.31 11.44
CA GLY A 286 -10.32 -4.00 10.25
C GLY A 286 -8.86 -3.66 9.91
N ALA A 287 -8.45 -2.40 10.04
CA ALA A 287 -7.08 -1.98 9.81
C ALA A 287 -6.12 -2.57 10.86
N LEU A 288 -6.55 -2.68 12.13
CA LEU A 288 -5.79 -3.37 13.18
C LEU A 288 -5.63 -4.86 12.87
N ILE A 289 -6.66 -5.50 12.31
CA ILE A 289 -6.59 -6.89 11.87
C ILE A 289 -5.54 -7.06 10.77
N ILE A 290 -5.61 -6.27 9.71
CA ILE A 290 -4.64 -6.32 8.60
C ILE A 290 -3.22 -6.04 9.09
N ALA A 291 -3.02 -5.02 9.94
CA ALA A 291 -1.71 -4.70 10.49
C ALA A 291 -1.14 -5.83 11.36
N THR A 292 -1.97 -6.45 12.20
CA THR A 292 -1.56 -7.58 13.04
C THR A 292 -1.23 -8.81 12.20
N LEU A 293 -2.01 -9.09 11.15
CA LEU A 293 -1.74 -10.17 10.21
C LEU A 293 -0.40 -9.95 9.48
N ASN A 294 -0.17 -8.76 8.93
CA ASN A 294 1.06 -8.44 8.21
C ASN A 294 2.30 -8.53 9.11
N ASN A 295 2.19 -8.04 10.36
CA ASN A 295 3.27 -8.16 11.33
C ASN A 295 3.51 -9.62 11.76
N GLY A 296 2.45 -10.36 12.07
CA GLY A 296 2.53 -11.77 12.46
C GLY A 296 3.16 -12.64 11.37
N MET A 297 2.75 -12.44 10.11
CA MET A 297 3.38 -13.11 8.96
C MET A 297 4.85 -12.75 8.80
N THR A 298 5.23 -11.49 9.04
CA THR A 298 6.63 -11.05 8.99
C THR A 298 7.48 -11.75 10.05
N LEU A 299 6.98 -11.88 11.28
CA LEU A 299 7.67 -12.60 12.37
C LEU A 299 7.83 -14.08 12.06
N MET A 300 6.81 -14.72 11.49
CA MET A 300 6.88 -16.13 11.10
C MET A 300 7.83 -16.37 9.93
N GLY A 301 7.87 -15.46 8.94
CA GLY A 301 8.83 -15.51 7.84
C GLY A 301 10.27 -15.46 8.35
N GLY A 302 10.56 -14.57 9.31
CA GLY A 302 11.86 -14.51 9.97
C GLY A 302 12.21 -15.80 10.73
N LEU A 303 11.24 -16.37 11.45
CA LEU A 303 11.42 -17.66 12.15
C LEU A 303 11.70 -18.81 11.18
N LEU A 304 11.01 -18.86 10.04
CA LEU A 304 11.21 -19.89 9.01
C LEU A 304 12.61 -19.80 8.40
N LEU A 305 13.10 -18.60 8.08
CA LEU A 305 14.46 -18.40 7.56
C LEU A 305 15.55 -18.86 8.54
N LEU A 306 15.35 -18.57 9.83
CA LEU A 306 16.24 -19.05 10.89
C LEU A 306 16.15 -20.58 11.06
N ALA A 307 14.96 -21.15 10.91
CA ALA A 307 14.74 -22.60 10.97
C ALA A 307 15.32 -23.35 9.74
N THR A 308 15.40 -22.70 8.57
CA THR A 308 15.99 -23.29 7.36
C THR A 308 17.51 -23.10 7.26
N GLY A 309 18.14 -22.39 8.20
CA GLY A 309 19.60 -22.29 8.30
C GLY A 309 20.31 -21.60 7.13
N ASP A 310 19.59 -20.88 6.27
CA ASP A 310 20.19 -20.16 5.14
C ASP A 310 20.66 -18.76 5.58
N GLN A 311 21.77 -18.75 6.31
CA GLN A 311 22.53 -17.55 6.71
C GLN A 311 23.55 -17.14 5.64
N ARG A 312 23.33 -17.40 4.34
CA ARG A 312 24.24 -16.96 3.27
C ARG A 312 23.92 -15.55 2.77
N GLY A 313 23.91 -14.59 3.69
CA GLY A 313 23.62 -13.19 3.42
C GLY A 313 24.58 -12.25 4.11
N GLY A 314 25.89 -12.39 3.86
CA GLY A 314 26.89 -11.42 4.29
C GLY A 314 28.17 -12.07 4.77
N ASP A 315 29.02 -12.51 3.84
CA ASP A 315 30.48 -12.66 4.01
C ASP A 315 31.11 -12.98 2.64
N HIS A 316 30.97 -12.04 1.70
CA HIS A 316 31.92 -11.93 0.59
C HIS A 316 32.75 -10.68 0.82
N HIS A 317 33.63 -10.74 1.83
CA HIS A 317 34.85 -9.97 1.80
C HIS A 317 35.63 -10.35 0.54
N CYS A 318 35.59 -9.51 -0.49
CA CYS A 318 36.64 -9.48 -1.50
C CYS A 318 37.92 -8.97 -0.81
N GLY A 319 38.61 -9.89 -0.14
CA GLY A 319 39.98 -9.68 0.32
C GLY A 319 40.87 -9.49 -0.90
N ALA A 320 41.41 -8.29 -1.02
CA ALA A 320 42.60 -8.03 -1.82
C ALA A 320 43.78 -8.75 -1.15
N ASP A 321 44.06 -9.98 -1.57
CA ASP A 321 45.40 -10.57 -1.56
C ASP A 321 45.38 -11.99 -2.13
N ARG A 322 45.85 -12.13 -3.37
CA ARG A 322 46.81 -13.17 -3.82
C ARG A 322 46.89 -13.18 -5.33
N GLN A 323 48.07 -12.80 -5.77
CA GLN A 323 48.55 -12.75 -7.14
C GLN A 323 49.12 -14.12 -7.51
N ILE A 324 48.37 -14.97 -8.24
CA ILE A 324 48.87 -16.22 -8.85
C ILE A 324 48.16 -16.45 -10.20
N PRO A 325 48.86 -16.88 -11.27
CA PRO A 325 48.49 -16.59 -12.66
C PRO A 325 47.45 -17.56 -13.25
N TYR A 326 46.67 -17.05 -14.19
CA TYR A 326 45.71 -17.82 -14.98
C TYR A 326 46.36 -18.97 -15.76
N PRO A 327 45.88 -20.22 -15.62
CA PRO A 327 46.02 -21.20 -16.68
C PRO A 327 44.81 -21.10 -17.61
N THR A 328 45.11 -20.79 -18.87
CA THR A 328 44.26 -21.01 -20.03
C THR A 328 43.74 -22.45 -20.07
N SER A 329 42.42 -22.65 -20.07
CA SER A 329 41.69 -23.61 -20.94
C SER A 329 40.30 -23.97 -20.38
N SER A 330 39.32 -23.78 -21.26
CA SER A 330 38.02 -24.46 -21.35
C SER A 330 37.80 -25.68 -20.43
N LYS A 331 36.89 -25.54 -19.46
CA LYS A 331 35.99 -26.59 -18.96
C LYS A 331 34.92 -25.95 -18.05
N CYS A 332 33.72 -25.74 -18.60
CA CYS A 332 32.52 -25.57 -17.77
C CYS A 332 32.32 -26.86 -16.97
N ILE A 333 32.51 -26.80 -15.66
CA ILE A 333 32.08 -27.86 -14.75
C ILE A 333 30.58 -27.66 -14.53
N THR A 334 29.78 -28.51 -15.18
CA THR A 334 28.36 -28.69 -14.91
C THR A 334 28.23 -29.45 -13.59
N THR A 335 27.90 -28.77 -12.49
CA THR A 335 27.55 -29.45 -11.24
C THR A 335 26.06 -29.78 -11.25
N THR A 336 25.69 -30.79 -12.02
CA THR A 336 24.43 -31.52 -11.83
C THR A 336 24.65 -32.50 -10.68
N SER A 337 24.18 -32.18 -9.48
CA SER A 337 24.36 -33.05 -8.32
C SER A 337 23.20 -32.95 -7.34
N TYR A 338 21.99 -33.31 -7.76
CA TYR A 338 21.04 -34.05 -6.91
C TYR A 338 19.87 -34.48 -7.77
N LEU A 339 19.78 -35.78 -8.06
CA LEU A 339 18.59 -36.59 -8.38
C LEU A 339 19.09 -37.87 -9.07
N ARG A 340 19.67 -38.77 -8.26
CA ARG A 340 19.92 -40.15 -8.68
C ARG A 340 18.66 -40.95 -8.38
N GLY A 341 17.86 -41.21 -9.42
CA GLY A 341 16.69 -42.08 -9.29
C GLY A 341 15.87 -42.22 -10.58
N LYS A 342 16.26 -43.20 -11.41
CA LYS A 342 15.46 -43.87 -12.47
C LYS A 342 14.96 -42.95 -13.62
N ALA A 343 15.69 -42.90 -14.73
CA ALA A 343 15.49 -43.77 -15.91
C ALA A 343 14.26 -43.37 -16.76
N ASN A 344 14.54 -42.67 -17.86
CA ASN A 344 14.13 -42.97 -19.25
C ASN A 344 13.87 -41.70 -20.08
N ALA A 345 14.79 -41.51 -21.04
CA ALA A 345 14.65 -40.90 -22.36
C ALA A 345 13.41 -40.04 -22.66
N PHE A 346 13.63 -38.77 -23.04
CA PHE A 346 12.87 -38.17 -24.14
C PHE A 346 13.74 -37.17 -24.93
N LYS A 347 13.65 -37.32 -26.26
CA LYS A 347 14.34 -36.56 -27.32
C LYS A 347 14.09 -35.06 -27.21
N THR A 348 15.14 -34.29 -27.44
CA THR A 348 15.11 -32.86 -27.79
C THR A 348 14.54 -32.65 -29.20
N ASP A 349 13.47 -31.87 -29.32
CA ASP A 349 13.07 -31.24 -30.58
C ASP A 349 13.11 -29.72 -30.47
N SER A 350 13.66 -29.12 -31.52
CA SER A 350 14.11 -27.75 -31.65
C SER A 350 13.06 -26.85 -32.33
N HIS A 351 12.68 -25.73 -31.72
CA HIS A 351 12.02 -24.62 -32.43
C HIS A 351 12.58 -23.24 -32.03
N ARG A 352 12.75 -22.39 -33.05
CA ARG A 352 13.59 -21.18 -33.13
C ARG A 352 12.91 -19.93 -32.56
N ALA A 353 13.66 -19.08 -31.86
CA ALA A 353 13.28 -17.71 -31.51
C ALA A 353 13.77 -16.70 -32.58
N VAL A 354 12.97 -15.67 -32.86
CA VAL A 354 13.29 -14.56 -33.80
C VAL A 354 13.72 -13.34 -32.99
N CYS A 355 14.94 -12.83 -33.22
CA CYS A 355 15.47 -11.60 -32.59
C CYS A 355 15.61 -10.48 -33.62
N TRP A 356 15.08 -9.29 -33.33
CA TRP A 356 15.35 -8.05 -34.08
C TRP A 356 16.58 -7.32 -33.51
N ARG A 357 17.42 -6.78 -34.39
CA ARG A 357 18.65 -6.05 -34.04
C ARG A 357 18.53 -4.60 -34.51
N ALA A 358 18.22 -3.67 -33.61
CA ALA A 358 18.41 -2.24 -33.85
C ALA A 358 19.84 -1.85 -33.43
N ALA A 359 20.52 -1.07 -34.26
CA ALA A 359 21.92 -0.69 -34.04
C ALA A 359 22.11 0.06 -32.70
N GLY A 360 22.83 -0.57 -31.76
CA GLY A 360 23.46 0.14 -30.63
C GLY A 360 22.99 -0.19 -29.20
N ARG A 361 22.00 -1.06 -28.96
CA ARG A 361 21.64 -1.51 -27.59
C ARG A 361 21.33 -3.03 -27.52
N LEU A 362 21.51 -3.62 -26.33
CA LEU A 362 21.38 -5.06 -26.00
C LEU A 362 20.03 -5.68 -26.48
N PRO A 363 19.99 -6.96 -26.89
CA PRO A 363 18.77 -7.59 -27.39
C PRO A 363 17.76 -7.83 -26.25
N PHE A 364 16.52 -7.39 -26.46
CA PHE A 364 15.39 -7.62 -25.57
C PHE A 364 14.54 -8.76 -26.14
N CYS A 365 14.31 -9.84 -25.38
CA CYS A 365 13.35 -10.88 -25.73
C CYS A 365 12.02 -10.57 -25.03
N VAL A 366 11.01 -10.14 -25.80
CA VAL A 366 9.63 -10.02 -25.32
C VAL A 366 8.96 -11.39 -25.47
N GLY A 367 8.62 -12.04 -24.36
CA GLY A 367 7.71 -13.18 -24.37
C GLY A 367 6.29 -12.71 -24.68
N GLN A 368 5.80 -12.96 -25.90
CA GLN A 368 4.39 -12.79 -26.24
C GLN A 368 3.57 -13.87 -25.53
N ARG A 369 2.51 -13.43 -24.84
CA ARG A 369 1.48 -14.27 -24.25
C ARG A 369 0.64 -14.89 -25.38
N ALA A 370 0.38 -16.19 -25.32
CA ALA A 370 -0.68 -16.83 -26.10
C ALA A 370 -1.58 -17.64 -25.15
N GLU A 371 -2.84 -17.23 -25.09
CA GLU A 371 -3.97 -18.02 -24.57
C GLU A 371 -4.13 -19.32 -25.36
N SER A 372 -4.18 -20.46 -24.66
CA SER A 372 -5.09 -21.58 -24.93
C SER A 372 -4.85 -22.74 -23.96
N ASP A 373 -5.95 -23.35 -23.54
CA ASP A 373 -6.09 -24.65 -22.87
C ASP A 373 -5.76 -24.78 -21.37
N TRP A 374 -6.84 -24.67 -20.59
CA TRP A 374 -7.09 -25.50 -19.42
C TRP A 374 -7.13 -26.98 -19.83
N ARG A 375 -6.09 -27.75 -19.47
CA ARG A 375 -6.21 -29.12 -18.99
C ARG A 375 -4.88 -29.57 -18.38
N ASP A 376 -5.01 -30.21 -17.23
CA ASP A 376 -4.01 -30.97 -16.49
C ASP A 376 -3.00 -30.18 -15.64
N GLY A 377 -3.09 -30.40 -14.33
CA GLY A 377 -2.35 -29.71 -13.30
C GLY A 377 -0.84 -29.99 -13.32
N GLY A 378 -0.05 -28.94 -13.11
CA GLY A 378 1.40 -29.02 -12.94
C GLY A 378 2.00 -27.64 -12.69
N ARG A 379 2.91 -27.57 -11.72
CA ARG A 379 3.50 -26.37 -11.08
C ARG A 379 4.11 -25.31 -12.04
N PRO A 380 4.14 -24.01 -11.66
CA PRO A 380 4.77 -22.96 -12.46
C PRO A 380 6.31 -23.01 -12.43
N CYS A 381 6.94 -22.87 -13.60
CA CYS A 381 8.39 -22.73 -13.76
C CYS A 381 8.86 -21.29 -13.46
N GLN A 382 9.93 -21.15 -12.67
CA GLN A 382 10.59 -19.87 -12.38
C GLN A 382 11.54 -19.43 -13.51
N PRO A 383 11.74 -18.12 -13.74
CA PRO A 383 12.70 -17.60 -14.72
C PRO A 383 14.13 -17.57 -14.16
N VAL A 384 15.12 -18.01 -14.95
CA VAL A 384 16.56 -17.94 -14.64
C VAL A 384 17.18 -16.79 -15.45
N LEU A 385 17.89 -15.89 -14.75
CA LEU A 385 18.74 -14.85 -15.35
C LEU A 385 19.94 -15.48 -16.09
N CYS A 386 20.21 -15.04 -17.31
CA CYS A 386 21.49 -15.26 -17.98
C CYS A 386 22.17 -13.90 -18.22
N THR A 387 23.34 -13.68 -17.62
CA THR A 387 24.26 -12.58 -17.93
C THR A 387 25.42 -13.06 -18.82
N ASP A 388 25.97 -12.09 -19.54
CA ASP A 388 26.92 -12.08 -20.66
C ASP A 388 28.03 -13.15 -20.75
N HIS A 389 28.30 -13.57 -21.99
CA HIS A 389 29.69 -13.64 -22.45
C HIS A 389 29.86 -13.20 -23.92
N GLN A 390 30.84 -12.31 -24.10
CA GLN A 390 31.15 -11.58 -25.33
C GLN A 390 31.65 -12.43 -26.50
N ARG A 391 31.43 -11.83 -27.68
CA ARG A 391 31.78 -12.23 -29.05
C ARG A 391 33.27 -12.54 -29.24
N GLY A 392 33.53 -13.51 -30.11
CA GLY A 392 34.79 -13.60 -30.84
C GLY A 392 34.78 -12.76 -32.13
N GLY A 393 35.97 -12.33 -32.55
CA GLY A 393 36.48 -12.68 -33.88
C GLY A 393 36.79 -11.56 -34.88
N ALA A 394 37.91 -11.78 -35.59
CA ALA A 394 38.45 -11.14 -36.81
C ALA A 394 39.17 -9.80 -36.64
N GLY A 395 40.37 -9.55 -37.15
CA GLY A 395 41.29 -10.29 -38.03
C GLY A 395 42.20 -9.29 -38.75
N GLY A 396 43.46 -9.65 -39.06
CA GLY A 396 44.31 -8.88 -40.00
C GLY A 396 45.80 -8.75 -39.58
N PRO A 397 46.78 -9.05 -40.45
CA PRO A 397 48.19 -9.26 -40.05
C PRO A 397 49.18 -8.16 -40.53
N GLN A 398 50.41 -8.27 -39.99
CA GLN A 398 51.73 -7.85 -40.52
C GLN A 398 52.41 -6.57 -40.01
N THR A 399 53.75 -6.73 -39.90
CA THR A 399 54.85 -5.75 -39.78
C THR A 399 54.99 -5.09 -38.39
N GLY A 400 56.15 -4.96 -37.75
CA GLY A 400 57.54 -5.22 -38.11
C GLY A 400 58.41 -4.19 -37.37
N GLY A 401 59.50 -4.65 -36.73
CA GLY A 401 60.67 -3.81 -36.40
C GLY A 401 60.80 -3.32 -34.96
N GLY A 402 62.03 -3.46 -34.44
CA GLY A 402 62.58 -2.65 -33.35
C GLY A 402 62.94 -3.42 -32.10
#